data_AF-A0A3A5I917-F1
#
_entry.id   AF-A0A3A5I917-F1
#
_cell.length_a   1.000
_cell.length_b   1.000
_cell.length_c   1.000
_cell.angle_alpha   90.00
_cell.angle_beta   90.00
_cell.angle_gamma   90.00
#
_symmetry.space_group_name_H-M   'P 1'
#
loop_
_entity.id
_entity.type
_entity.pdbx_description
1 polymer ?
#
loop_
_entity_poly.entity_id
_entity_poly.type
_entity_poly.pdbx_seq_one_letter_code
_entity_poly.pdbx_strand_id
1 'polypeptide(L)' 'MVECSGGDMTAFYEIISKIDTGKYAINYMPERWHNIIREAISIQEGLGVRYYNSKKRRINDALQCMDYMLNCCNRM' A
#
# COMPACT_ATOMS: atom_id res chain seq x y z
N MET A 1 -24.29 -2.85 10.38
CA MET A 1 -24.63 -2.18 11.65
C MET A 1 -23.87 -2.91 12.73
N VAL A 2 -22.72 -2.38 13.15
CA VAL A 2 -21.96 -2.92 14.28
C VAL A 2 -21.88 -1.76 15.26
N GLU A 3 -22.54 -1.91 16.40
CA GLU A 3 -22.49 -0.96 17.50
C GLU A 3 -21.14 -1.08 18.18
N CYS A 4 -20.41 0.03 18.30
CA CYS A 4 -19.25 0.12 19.17
C CYS A 4 -19.64 0.96 20.38
N SER A 5 -20.03 0.29 21.46
CA SER A 5 -20.11 0.87 22.79
C SER A 5 -18.73 1.32 23.24
N GLY A 6 -18.69 2.45 23.96
CA GLY A 6 -17.47 3.16 24.31
C GLY A 6 -16.44 2.35 25.10
N GLY A 7 -15.17 2.66 24.84
CA GLY A 7 -14.02 2.13 25.57
C GLY A 7 -12.74 2.40 24.82
N ASP A 8 -12.01 3.44 25.27
CA ASP A 8 -10.60 3.73 25.01
C ASP A 8 -10.17 4.06 23.57
N MET A 9 -9.62 5.27 23.41
CA MET A 9 -8.95 5.74 22.19
C MET A 9 -7.59 5.04 22.08
N THR A 10 -7.60 3.77 21.71
CA THR A 10 -6.41 3.04 21.30
C THR A 10 -6.47 2.88 19.79
N ALA A 11 -5.53 3.48 19.08
CA ALA A 11 -5.40 3.31 17.64
C ALA A 11 -5.25 1.81 17.35
N PHE A 12 -6.26 1.22 16.70
CA PHE A 12 -6.25 -0.19 16.30
C PHE A 12 -5.11 -0.41 15.30
N TYR A 13 -4.00 -0.99 15.75
CA TYR A 13 -2.97 -1.53 14.87
C TYR A 13 -3.47 -2.87 14.30
N GLU A 14 -4.40 -2.80 13.35
CA GLU A 14 -4.96 -3.99 12.72
C GLU A 14 -3.91 -4.63 11.80
N ILE A 15 -3.53 -5.88 12.08
CA ILE A 15 -2.65 -6.67 11.22
C ILE A 15 -3.53 -7.34 10.16
N ILE A 16 -3.45 -6.87 8.93
CA ILE A 16 -4.16 -7.42 7.78
C ILE A 16 -3.20 -8.10 6.80
N SER A 17 -3.74 -8.87 5.84
CA SER A 17 -2.92 -9.56 4.84
C SER A 17 -2.16 -8.57 3.94
N LYS A 18 -1.01 -8.95 3.39
CA LYS A 18 -0.23 -8.10 2.46
C LYS A 18 -1.05 -7.59 1.27
N ILE A 19 -1.97 -8.42 0.75
CA ILE A 19 -2.86 -8.06 -0.36
C ILE A 19 -3.83 -6.98 0.11
N ASP A 20 -4.47 -7.20 1.27
CA ASP A 20 -5.47 -6.27 1.81
C ASP A 20 -4.82 -4.95 2.24
N THR A 21 -3.60 -4.99 2.79
CA THR A 21 -2.78 -3.79 3.02
C THR A 21 -2.54 -3.03 1.72
N GLY A 22 -2.20 -3.72 0.63
CA GLY A 22 -2.02 -3.06 -0.67
C GLY A 22 -3.31 -2.42 -1.19
N LYS A 23 -4.44 -3.12 -1.10
CA LYS A 23 -5.76 -2.61 -1.50
C LYS A 23 -6.18 -1.41 -0.66
N TYR A 24 -5.95 -1.48 0.65
CA TYR A 24 -6.17 -0.37 1.57
C TYR A 24 -5.28 0.83 1.23
N ALA A 25 -3.98 0.59 1.02
CA ALA A 25 -2.98 1.63 0.76
C ALA A 25 -3.29 2.48 -0.48
N ILE A 26 -3.91 1.92 -1.53
CA ILE A 26 -4.32 2.69 -2.73
C ILE A 26 -5.24 3.87 -2.37
N ASN A 27 -6.07 3.75 -1.33
CA ASN A 27 -7.01 4.82 -0.96
C ASN A 27 -6.33 6.00 -0.22
N TYR A 28 -5.13 5.80 0.32
CA TYR A 28 -4.44 6.79 1.17
C TYR A 28 -3.11 7.25 0.61
N MET A 29 -2.44 6.42 -0.20
CA MET A 29 -1.18 6.78 -0.82
C MET A 29 -1.40 7.69 -2.04
N PRO A 30 -0.50 8.65 -2.27
CA PRO A 30 -0.53 9.48 -3.48
C PRO A 30 -0.65 8.64 -4.76
N GLU A 31 -1.43 9.14 -5.73
CA GLU A 31 -1.72 8.43 -7.00
C GLU A 31 -0.47 7.97 -7.76
N ARG A 32 0.64 8.71 -7.65
CA ARG A 32 1.94 8.33 -8.25
C ARG A 32 2.43 6.94 -7.83
N TRP A 33 1.99 6.44 -6.68
CA TRP A 33 2.36 5.12 -6.16
C TRP A 33 1.37 4.01 -6.51
N HIS A 34 0.19 4.34 -7.04
CA HIS A 34 -0.86 3.34 -7.28
C HIS A 34 -0.41 2.24 -8.24
N ASN A 35 0.34 2.59 -9.29
CA ASN A 35 0.81 1.59 -10.25
C ASN A 35 1.78 0.60 -9.61
N ILE A 36 2.69 1.04 -8.72
CA ILE A 36 3.63 0.11 -8.07
C ILE A 36 2.92 -0.77 -7.03
N ILE A 37 1.92 -0.22 -6.34
CA ILE A 37 1.09 -0.98 -5.39
C ILE A 37 0.26 -2.04 -6.15
N ARG A 38 -0.40 -1.66 -7.25
CA ARG A 38 -1.18 -2.59 -8.10
C ARG A 38 -0.31 -3.67 -8.74
N GLU A 39 0.90 -3.32 -9.17
CA GLU A 39 1.88 -4.29 -9.68
C GLU A 39 2.26 -5.32 -8.61
N ALA A 40 2.50 -4.88 -7.36
CA ALA A 40 2.80 -5.79 -6.25
C ALA A 40 1.60 -6.71 -5.91
N ILE A 41 0.39 -6.17 -5.88
CA ILE A 41 -0.85 -6.94 -5.67
C ILE A 41 -1.01 -8.00 -6.76
N SER A 42 -0.88 -7.60 -8.04
CA SER A 42 -1.01 -8.52 -9.18
C SER A 42 0.01 -9.67 -9.14
N ILE A 43 1.25 -9.37 -8.73
CA ILE A 43 2.29 -10.40 -8.54
C ILE A 43 1.89 -11.37 -7.42
N GLN A 44 1.35 -10.85 -6.32
CA GLN A 44 0.99 -11.66 -5.16
C GLN A 44 -0.26 -12.53 -5.40
N GLU A 45 -1.23 -12.01 -6.14
CA GLU A 45 -2.44 -12.73 -6.55
C GLU A 45 -2.21 -13.65 -7.76
N GLY A 46 -1.05 -13.58 -8.41
CA GLY A 46 -0.72 -14.41 -9.59
C GLY A 46 -1.51 -14.04 -10.85
N LEU A 47 -2.05 -12.82 -10.94
CA LEU A 47 -2.99 -12.40 -11.99
C LEU A 47 -2.34 -12.17 -13.37
N GLY A 48 -1.02 -12.04 -13.42
CA GLY A 48 -0.29 -11.77 -14.67
C GLY A 48 -0.51 -10.37 -15.27
N VAL A 49 -1.32 -9.52 -14.62
CA VAL A 49 -1.57 -8.13 -15.03
C VAL A 49 -0.32 -7.28 -14.78
N ARG A 50 0.06 -6.46 -15.76
CA ARG A 50 1.20 -5.53 -15.68
C ARG A 50 0.73 -4.09 -15.70
N TYR A 51 1.23 -3.30 -14.75
CA TYR A 51 0.99 -1.86 -14.64
C TYR A 51 2.20 -1.04 -15.13
N TYR A 52 3.25 -1.72 -15.60
CA TYR A 52 4.45 -1.11 -16.15
C TYR A 52 4.89 -1.78 -17.45
N ASN A 53 5.19 -0.93 -18.44
CA ASN A 53 5.80 -1.35 -19.71
C ASN A 53 7.34 -1.27 -19.68
N SER A 54 7.93 -0.71 -18.62
CA SER A 54 9.37 -0.54 -18.47
C SER A 54 9.86 -1.07 -17.13
N LYS A 55 10.80 -2.03 -17.18
CA LYS A 55 11.45 -2.58 -15.98
C LYS A 55 12.21 -1.51 -15.20
N LYS A 56 12.92 -0.61 -15.90
CA LYS A 56 13.68 0.47 -15.27
C LYS A 56 12.76 1.41 -14.50
N ARG A 57 11.63 1.80 -15.10
CA ARG A 57 10.62 2.64 -14.45
C ARG A 57 10.05 1.95 -13.21
N ARG A 58 9.66 0.67 -13.33
CA ARG A 58 9.12 -0.11 -12.21
C ARG A 58 10.08 -0.15 -11.01
N ILE A 59 11.37 -0.41 -11.25
CA ILE A 59 12.39 -0.44 -10.19
C ILE A 59 12.55 0.94 -9.56
N ASN A 60 12.62 1.99 -10.38
CA ASN A 60 12.80 3.34 -9.88
C ASN A 60 11.60 3.82 -9.04
N ASP A 61 10.37 3.56 -9.50
CA ASP A 61 9.14 3.90 -8.76
C ASP A 61 9.04 3.09 -7.46
N ALA A 62 9.48 1.83 -7.42
CA ALA A 62 9.56 1.04 -6.20
C ALA A 62 10.51 1.62 -5.16
N LEU A 63 11.71 2.03 -5.58
CA LEU A 63 12.70 2.65 -4.70
C LEU A 63 12.18 3.97 -4.12
N GLN A 64 11.63 4.84 -4.97
CA GLN A 64 11.08 6.11 -4.51
C GLN A 64 9.84 5.94 -3.63
N CYS A 65 9.01 4.92 -3.88
CA CYS A 65 7.87 4.61 -3.03
C CYS A 65 8.32 4.17 -1.63
N MET A 66 9.37 3.33 -1.53
CA MET A 66 9.94 2.92 -0.24
C MET A 66 10.54 4.11 0.52
N ASP A 67 11.30 4.96 -0.17
CA ASP A 67 11.85 6.20 0.42
C ASP A 67 10.73 7.12 0.92
N TYR A 68 9.65 7.28 0.16
CA TYR A 68 8.47 8.02 0.59
C TYR A 68 7.86 7.44 1.87
N MET A 69 7.63 6.13 1.93
CA MET A 69 7.06 5.48 3.12
C MET A 69 7.97 5.66 4.34
N LEU A 70 9.28 5.46 4.18
CA LEU A 70 10.25 5.69 5.27
C LEU A 70 10.21 7.13 5.77
N ASN A 71 10.15 8.10 4.86
CA ASN A 71 10.05 9.51 5.21
C ASN A 71 8.73 9.85 5.92
N CYS A 72 7.61 9.25 5.51
CA CYS A 72 6.34 9.39 6.23
C CYS A 72 6.43 8.82 7.65
N CYS A 73 6.97 7.61 7.81
CA CYS A 73 7.10 6.96 9.11
C CYS A 73 8.05 7.68 10.07
N ASN A 74 9.15 8.21 9.57
CA ASN A 74 10.13 8.92 10.40
C ASN A 74 9.70 10.36 10.75
N ARG A 75 8.63 10.87 10.12
CA ARG A 75 8.02 12.18 10.43
C ARG A 75 6.83 12.07 11.37
N MET A 76 6.37 10.85 11.67
CA MET A 76 5.39 10.56 12.71
C MET A 76 6.10 10.49 14.07
#